data_AF-J1ZVP2-F1
#
_entry.id   AF-J1ZVP2-F1
#
_cell.length_a   1.000
_cell.length_b   1.000
_cell.length_c   1.000
_cell.angle_alpha   90.00
_cell.angle_beta   90.00
_cell.angle_gamma   90.00
#
_symmetry.space_group_name_H-M   'P 1'
#
loop_
_entity.id
_entity.type
_entity.pdbx_description
1 polymer ?
#
loop_
_entity_poly.entity_id
_entity_poly.type
_entity_poly.pdbx_seq_one_letter_code
_entity_poly.pdbx_strand_id
1 'polypeptide(L)'
;MRKAAQIAGAAAIAAMLLSGCGSSGDTGSDSKPSKAPQDAPSTPGGADKPAGAGAVEGAWKAGSGSKPLILVVSKGTVAFSNGHKAACLGKVQEMGGVTMAALKCTDGDTTRTMGTLKPGADGKTLTVDWKNGPTEKFTKTSDGSVKIPDMPQLPSGMPKS
;
A
#
# COMPACT_ATOMS: atom_id res chain seq x y z
N MET A 1 -6.09 51.19 24.57
CA MET A 1 -5.09 51.66 23.59
C MET A 1 -5.20 50.80 22.34
N ARG A 2 -5.32 51.46 21.18
CA ARG A 2 -5.54 50.87 19.85
C ARG A 2 -4.26 50.23 19.34
N LYS A 3 -4.33 49.07 18.67
CA LYS A 3 -3.57 48.79 17.43
C LYS A 3 -4.36 47.83 16.55
N ALA A 4 -4.93 48.38 15.49
CA ALA A 4 -5.39 47.66 14.31
C ALA A 4 -4.19 47.47 13.35
N ALA A 5 -4.18 46.37 12.62
CA ALA A 5 -3.51 46.27 11.33
C ALA A 5 -4.30 45.29 10.46
N GLN A 6 -4.86 45.82 9.38
CA GLN A 6 -5.54 45.14 8.28
C GLN A 6 -4.60 45.23 7.07
N ILE A 7 -4.29 44.11 6.41
CA ILE A 7 -3.79 44.01 5.02
C ILE A 7 -4.25 42.62 4.52
N ALA A 8 -5.37 42.51 3.80
CA ALA A 8 -5.53 42.59 2.34
C ALA A 8 -4.90 41.42 1.55
N GLY A 9 -5.73 40.72 0.77
CA GLY A 9 -5.27 39.73 -0.20
C GLY A 9 -6.38 38.80 -0.70
N ALA A 10 -7.22 39.30 -1.61
CA ALA A 10 -8.15 38.49 -2.39
C ALA A 10 -7.43 37.79 -3.54
N ALA A 11 -7.72 36.51 -3.78
CA ALA A 11 -7.67 35.90 -5.11
C ALA A 11 -8.49 34.61 -5.11
N ALA A 12 -9.42 34.54 -6.06
CA ALA A 12 -10.43 33.51 -6.21
C ALA A 12 -10.08 32.56 -7.38
N ILE A 13 -10.81 31.43 -7.42
CA ILE A 13 -11.07 30.55 -8.59
C ILE A 13 -9.89 29.60 -8.93
N ALA A 14 -10.06 28.28 -9.02
CA ALA A 14 -10.98 27.61 -9.94
C ALA A 14 -11.47 26.23 -9.46
N ALA A 15 -12.78 26.04 -9.61
CA ALA A 15 -13.42 24.74 -9.73
C ALA A 15 -13.00 24.09 -11.05
N MET A 16 -12.59 22.82 -10.99
CA MET A 16 -12.47 21.96 -12.17
C MET A 16 -13.49 20.83 -11.99
N LEU A 17 -14.67 21.03 -12.54
CA LEU A 17 -15.69 20.02 -12.74
C LEU A 17 -16.02 20.00 -14.24
N LEU A 18 -16.37 18.81 -14.73
CA LEU A 18 -16.88 18.45 -16.07
C LEU A 18 -15.77 18.20 -17.12
N SER A 19 -15.80 17.14 -17.96
CA SER A 19 -16.79 16.09 -18.23
C SER A 19 -16.28 15.19 -19.37
N GLY A 20 -16.77 13.93 -19.43
CA GLY A 20 -16.98 13.01 -20.60
C GLY A 20 -15.90 12.93 -21.69
N CYS A 21 -15.31 11.78 -22.06
CA CYS A 21 -15.87 10.48 -22.46
C CYS A 21 -16.93 10.57 -23.58
N GLY A 22 -16.50 10.30 -24.83
CA GLY A 22 -17.28 9.76 -25.97
C GLY A 22 -18.35 10.67 -26.58
N SER A 23 -18.72 10.60 -27.85
CA SER A 23 -18.39 9.70 -28.95
C SER A 23 -18.96 10.29 -30.26
N SER A 24 -18.32 9.93 -31.38
CA SER A 24 -18.90 9.73 -32.71
C SER A 24 -19.26 10.91 -33.63
N GLY A 25 -18.70 10.85 -34.83
CA GLY A 25 -19.19 11.55 -36.01
C GLY A 25 -18.13 11.76 -37.08
N ASP A 26 -17.58 10.67 -37.65
CA ASP A 26 -16.80 10.73 -38.89
C ASP A 26 -17.71 10.36 -40.07
N THR A 27 -17.80 11.24 -41.07
CA THR A 27 -18.28 10.91 -42.41
C THR A 27 -17.39 11.61 -43.42
N GLY A 28 -16.65 10.83 -44.21
CA GLY A 28 -16.30 11.21 -45.58
C GLY A 28 -14.81 11.15 -45.91
N SER A 29 -14.41 10.03 -46.50
CA SER A 29 -13.16 9.81 -47.23
C SER A 29 -12.83 10.92 -48.24
N ASP A 30 -11.57 11.32 -48.35
CA ASP A 30 -10.64 10.80 -49.37
C ASP A 30 -9.33 11.61 -49.48
N SER A 31 -8.26 10.90 -49.87
CA SER A 31 -6.97 11.36 -50.45
C SER A 31 -5.75 11.57 -49.51
N LYS A 32 -4.84 10.60 -49.60
CA LYS A 32 -3.40 10.50 -49.20
C LYS A 32 -2.56 11.78 -49.49
N PRO A 33 -1.31 11.98 -48.97
CA PRO A 33 -0.45 10.99 -48.30
C PRO A 33 0.50 11.44 -47.14
N SER A 34 1.08 10.40 -46.51
CA SER A 34 2.39 10.38 -45.81
C SER A 34 2.41 10.62 -44.30
N LYS A 35 2.49 9.52 -43.54
CA LYS A 35 3.56 9.20 -42.56
C LYS A 35 3.26 7.88 -41.86
N ALA A 36 4.31 7.13 -41.51
CA ALA A 36 4.25 5.81 -40.91
C ALA A 36 3.43 5.75 -39.60
N PRO A 37 2.67 4.68 -39.32
CA PRO A 37 2.22 4.36 -37.97
C PRO A 37 3.23 3.41 -37.33
N GLN A 38 4.10 3.84 -36.41
CA GLN A 38 3.85 3.93 -34.96
C GLN A 38 3.03 2.75 -34.43
N ASP A 39 3.75 1.80 -33.84
CA ASP A 39 3.23 0.70 -33.03
C ASP A 39 2.17 1.21 -32.04
N ALA A 40 0.96 0.69 -32.17
CA ALA A 40 -0.08 0.86 -31.18
C ALA A 40 0.29 0.04 -29.93
N PRO A 41 0.37 0.63 -28.72
CA PRO A 41 0.46 -0.17 -27.52
C PRO A 41 -0.86 -0.90 -27.33
N SER A 42 -0.75 -2.23 -27.31
CA SER A 42 -1.81 -3.18 -26.96
C SER A 42 -2.60 -2.71 -25.73
N THR A 43 -3.92 -2.67 -25.84
CA THR A 43 -4.82 -2.53 -24.69
C THR A 43 -4.72 -3.81 -23.83
N PRO A 44 -4.37 -3.75 -22.54
CA PRO A 44 -4.59 -4.89 -21.67
C PRO A 44 -6.05 -4.90 -21.24
N GLY A 45 -6.89 -5.60 -22.00
CA GLY A 45 -8.10 -6.20 -21.46
C GLY A 45 -7.69 -7.42 -20.66
N GLY A 46 -7.80 -7.37 -19.33
CA GLY A 46 -7.46 -8.50 -18.49
C GLY A 46 -7.63 -8.21 -17.00
N ALA A 47 -8.79 -8.63 -16.47
CA ALA A 47 -9.10 -9.02 -15.09
C ALA A 47 -8.64 -8.12 -13.92
N ASP A 48 -9.62 -7.78 -13.07
CA ASP A 48 -9.55 -7.17 -11.75
C ASP A 48 -8.34 -7.56 -10.89
N LYS A 49 -7.18 -6.97 -11.19
CA LYS A 49 -6.01 -6.99 -10.33
C LYS A 49 -5.70 -5.54 -9.99
N PRO A 50 -5.94 -5.12 -8.74
CA PRO A 50 -5.53 -3.79 -8.32
C PRO A 50 -4.02 -3.69 -8.56
N ALA A 51 -3.62 -2.71 -9.37
CA ALA A 51 -2.23 -2.43 -9.68
C ALA A 51 -1.56 -1.91 -8.39
N GLY A 52 -1.15 -2.83 -7.52
CA GLY A 52 -0.57 -2.49 -6.23
C GLY A 52 -0.45 -3.69 -5.29
N ALA A 53 -1.52 -4.48 -5.15
CA ALA A 53 -1.54 -5.63 -4.24
C ALA A 53 -0.53 -6.73 -4.62
N GLY A 54 -0.31 -6.95 -5.92
CA GLY A 54 0.66 -7.94 -6.38
C GLY A 54 2.12 -7.54 -6.12
N ALA A 55 2.43 -6.24 -6.10
CA ALA A 55 3.79 -5.74 -5.90
C ALA A 55 4.27 -5.93 -4.45
N VAL A 56 3.33 -5.94 -3.50
CA VAL A 56 3.61 -6.08 -2.06
C VAL A 56 3.51 -7.52 -1.56
N GLU A 57 3.08 -8.46 -2.39
CA GLU A 57 2.97 -9.89 -2.03
C GLU A 57 4.33 -10.44 -1.58
N GLY A 58 4.30 -11.18 -0.48
CA GLY A 58 5.44 -11.92 0.04
C GLY A 58 5.68 -11.70 1.53
N ALA A 59 6.80 -12.26 1.97
CA ALA A 59 7.30 -12.15 3.32
C ALA A 59 8.45 -11.15 3.40
N TRP A 60 8.40 -10.31 4.42
CA TRP A 60 9.24 -9.14 4.56
C TRP A 60 9.79 -9.07 5.99
N LYS A 61 11.09 -8.79 6.12
CA LYS A 61 11.77 -8.67 7.42
C LYS A 61 12.41 -7.29 7.60
N ALA A 62 12.39 -6.79 8.83
CA ALA A 62 13.07 -5.59 9.26
C ALA A 62 13.50 -5.73 10.74
N GLY A 63 14.02 -4.64 11.31
CA GLY A 63 14.49 -4.61 12.69
C GLY A 63 15.84 -5.30 12.88
N SER A 64 16.19 -5.54 14.14
CA SER A 64 17.43 -6.17 14.56
C SER A 64 17.15 -7.49 15.28
N GLY A 65 18.17 -8.30 15.57
CA GLY A 65 17.97 -9.60 16.22
C GLY A 65 17.21 -9.55 17.55
N SER A 66 17.35 -8.47 18.33
CA SER A 66 16.62 -8.29 19.60
C SER A 66 15.24 -7.65 19.45
N LYS A 67 14.91 -7.13 18.26
CA LYS A 67 13.62 -6.50 17.93
C LYS A 67 13.24 -6.86 16.49
N PRO A 68 13.00 -8.14 16.19
CA PRO A 68 12.71 -8.56 14.83
C PRO A 68 11.32 -8.08 14.42
N LEU A 69 11.22 -7.55 13.22
CA LEU A 69 9.94 -7.15 12.62
C LEU A 69 9.68 -8.03 11.41
N ILE A 70 8.47 -8.56 11.34
CA ILE A 70 8.02 -9.43 10.27
C ILE A 70 6.70 -8.91 9.73
N LEU A 71 6.60 -8.79 8.40
CA LEU A 71 5.37 -8.47 7.69
C LEU A 71 5.15 -9.52 6.60
N VAL A 72 3.98 -10.12 6.56
CA VAL A 72 3.58 -11.07 5.52
C VAL A 72 2.35 -10.51 4.83
N VAL A 73 2.44 -10.34 3.53
CA VAL A 73 1.30 -10.01 2.68
C VAL A 73 1.01 -11.21 1.82
N SER A 74 -0.18 -11.79 1.99
CA SER A 74 -0.63 -12.84 1.09
C SER A 74 -2.10 -12.79 0.74
N LYS A 75 -2.41 -12.83 -0.56
CA LYS A 75 -3.78 -12.87 -1.09
C LYS A 75 -4.68 -11.81 -0.45
N GLY A 76 -4.17 -10.57 -0.38
CA GLY A 76 -4.89 -9.43 0.21
C GLY A 76 -5.00 -9.43 1.74
N THR A 77 -4.38 -10.39 2.43
CA THR A 77 -4.26 -10.43 3.89
C THR A 77 -2.89 -9.92 4.31
N VAL A 78 -2.82 -9.24 5.45
CA VAL A 78 -1.57 -8.76 6.04
C VAL A 78 -1.46 -9.27 7.45
N ALA A 79 -0.30 -9.83 7.78
CA ALA A 79 0.09 -10.18 9.13
C ALA A 79 1.38 -9.44 9.48
N PHE A 80 1.43 -8.84 10.67
CA PHE A 80 2.59 -8.13 11.18
C PHE A 80 2.96 -8.67 12.58
N SER A 81 4.25 -8.82 12.86
CA SER A 81 4.77 -9.19 14.16
C SER A 81 5.93 -8.28 14.56
N ASN A 82 5.91 -7.86 15.82
CA ASN A 82 6.99 -7.12 16.48
C ASN A 82 7.61 -8.00 17.58
N GLY A 83 8.35 -9.03 17.15
CA GLY A 83 8.81 -10.11 18.04
C GLY A 83 7.66 -10.75 18.81
N HIS A 84 7.89 -11.04 20.10
CA HIS A 84 6.87 -11.59 21.00
C HIS A 84 5.92 -10.54 21.60
N LYS A 85 6.09 -9.24 21.27
CA LYS A 85 5.30 -8.17 21.91
C LYS A 85 3.87 -8.10 21.37
N ALA A 86 3.73 -8.17 20.05
CA ALA A 86 2.48 -7.94 19.37
C ALA A 86 2.40 -8.74 18.08
N ALA A 87 1.21 -9.28 17.82
CA ALA A 87 0.81 -9.76 16.51
C ALA A 87 -0.36 -8.91 16.02
N CYS A 88 -0.30 -8.47 14.77
CA CYS A 88 -1.36 -7.70 14.14
C CYS A 88 -1.83 -8.40 12.87
N LEU A 89 -3.14 -8.49 12.67
CA LEU A 89 -3.73 -9.15 11.51
C LEU A 89 -4.74 -8.22 10.84
N GLY A 90 -4.87 -8.34 9.51
CA GLY A 90 -5.84 -7.57 8.76
C GLY A 90 -5.69 -7.73 7.25
N LYS A 91 -5.94 -6.66 6.50
CA LYS A 91 -6.11 -6.70 5.04
C LYS A 91 -5.30 -5.63 4.33
N VAL A 92 -4.95 -5.93 3.08
CA VAL A 92 -4.52 -4.92 2.12
C VAL A 92 -5.77 -4.21 1.61
N GLN A 93 -5.73 -2.89 1.59
CA GLN A 93 -6.76 -2.02 1.03
C GLN A 93 -6.14 -1.12 -0.03
N GLU A 94 -6.93 -0.70 -1.00
CA GLU A 94 -6.51 0.29 -1.98
C GLU A 94 -7.45 1.49 -1.92
N MET A 95 -6.88 2.68 -1.80
CA MET A 95 -7.63 3.93 -1.72
C MET A 95 -6.93 4.99 -2.54
N GLY A 96 -7.58 5.49 -3.58
CA GLY A 96 -7.01 6.53 -4.45
C GLY A 96 -5.68 6.14 -5.09
N GLY A 97 -5.51 4.86 -5.47
CA GLY A 97 -4.27 4.32 -6.04
C GLY A 97 -3.15 4.08 -5.02
N VAL A 98 -3.42 4.24 -3.73
CA VAL A 98 -2.48 3.96 -2.65
C VAL A 98 -2.81 2.62 -2.00
N THR A 99 -1.85 1.70 -1.99
CA THR A 99 -1.96 0.42 -1.29
C THR A 99 -1.66 0.61 0.21
N MET A 100 -2.54 0.11 1.07
CA MET A 100 -2.46 0.27 2.53
C MET A 100 -2.64 -1.08 3.24
N ALA A 101 -2.00 -1.25 4.38
CA ALA A 101 -2.32 -2.28 5.36
C ALA A 101 -3.23 -1.68 6.43
N ALA A 102 -4.39 -2.32 6.64
CA ALA A 102 -5.29 -2.06 7.75
C ALA A 102 -5.27 -3.27 8.68
N LEU A 103 -4.80 -3.09 9.91
CA LEU A 103 -4.48 -4.14 10.88
C LEU A 103 -5.14 -3.88 12.23
N LYS A 104 -5.33 -4.95 12.99
CA LYS A 104 -5.67 -4.92 14.41
C LYS A 104 -4.62 -5.70 15.19
N CYS A 105 -4.07 -5.09 16.23
CA CYS A 105 -3.02 -5.68 17.07
C CYS A 105 -3.60 -6.32 18.34
N THR A 106 -3.02 -7.44 18.77
CA THR A 106 -3.46 -8.22 19.94
C THR A 106 -3.21 -7.51 21.27
N ASP A 107 -2.23 -6.61 21.32
CA ASP A 107 -1.84 -5.83 22.50
C ASP A 107 -2.60 -4.50 22.62
N GLY A 108 -3.49 -4.18 21.67
CA GLY A 108 -4.23 -2.93 21.63
C GLY A 108 -3.43 -1.73 21.13
N ASP A 109 -2.16 -1.91 20.74
CA ASP A 109 -1.35 -0.84 20.17
C ASP A 109 -1.93 -0.36 18.82
N THR A 110 -1.94 0.96 18.61
CA THR A 110 -2.49 1.59 17.41
C THR A 110 -1.43 2.27 16.53
N THR A 111 -0.16 2.15 16.89
CA THR A 111 0.96 2.73 16.13
C THR A 111 1.20 2.00 14.82
N ARG A 112 0.77 0.74 14.70
CA ARG A 112 0.95 -0.11 13.49
C ARG A 112 -0.35 -0.71 12.94
N THR A 113 -1.45 0.04 13.04
CA THR A 113 -2.77 -0.41 12.56
C THR A 113 -3.14 0.09 11.17
N MET A 114 -2.54 1.19 10.72
CA MET A 114 -2.80 1.76 9.39
C MET A 114 -1.47 2.18 8.76
N GLY A 115 -1.03 1.47 7.72
CA GLY A 115 0.27 1.70 7.09
C GLY A 115 0.20 1.78 5.58
N THR A 116 0.83 2.79 4.98
CA THR A 116 0.95 2.88 3.53
C THR A 116 2.07 1.98 3.04
N LEU A 117 1.79 1.09 2.10
CA LEU A 117 2.74 0.13 1.54
C LEU A 117 3.39 0.70 0.28
N LYS A 118 4.70 0.91 0.33
CA LYS A 118 5.51 1.46 -0.77
C LYS A 118 6.54 0.43 -1.22
N PRO A 119 6.20 -0.44 -2.21
CA PRO A 119 7.17 -1.38 -2.76
C PRO A 119 8.28 -0.61 -3.46
N GLY A 120 9.53 -1.03 -3.27
CA GLY A 120 10.67 -0.50 -4.00
C GLY A 120 10.69 -1.02 -5.44
N ALA A 121 11.33 -0.25 -6.34
CA ALA A 121 11.47 -0.62 -7.75
C ALA A 121 12.29 -1.91 -7.98
N ASP A 122 13.06 -2.34 -6.97
CA ASP A 122 13.86 -3.56 -7.01
C ASP A 122 13.06 -4.85 -6.73
N GLY A 123 11.79 -4.73 -6.32
CA GLY A 123 10.94 -5.86 -5.90
C GLY A 123 11.43 -6.59 -4.63
N LYS A 124 12.48 -6.09 -3.99
CA LYS A 124 13.16 -6.68 -2.83
C LYS A 124 13.02 -5.82 -1.58
N THR A 125 12.60 -4.58 -1.72
CA THR A 125 12.37 -3.66 -0.61
C THR A 125 10.90 -3.26 -0.51
N LEU A 126 10.45 -3.03 0.72
CA LEU A 126 9.12 -2.52 1.02
C LEU A 126 9.25 -1.50 2.15
N THR A 127 8.82 -0.28 1.93
CA THR A 127 8.69 0.73 2.99
C THR A 127 7.24 0.76 3.45
N VAL A 128 7.03 0.78 4.77
CA VAL A 128 5.72 0.97 5.37
C VAL A 128 5.73 2.24 6.20
N ASP A 129 4.87 3.18 5.83
CA ASP A 129 4.66 4.43 6.58
C ASP A 129 3.43 4.26 7.46
N TRP A 130 3.63 4.03 8.76
CA TRP A 130 2.53 3.88 9.71
C TRP A 130 1.95 5.25 10.10
N LYS A 131 0.63 5.41 9.98
CA LYS A 131 -0.08 6.68 10.21
C LYS A 131 0.20 7.31 11.58
N ASN A 132 0.24 6.48 12.62
CA ASN A 132 0.43 6.90 14.02
C ASN A 132 1.75 6.35 14.59
N GLY A 133 2.68 5.95 13.73
CA GLY A 133 3.85 5.16 14.12
C GLY A 133 5.09 5.49 13.30
N PRO A 134 6.11 4.63 13.37
CA PRO A 134 7.35 4.85 12.64
C PRO A 134 7.19 4.58 11.15
N THR A 135 8.15 5.03 10.36
CA THR A 135 8.40 4.48 9.03
C THR A 135 9.35 3.29 9.17
N GLU A 136 9.00 2.15 8.56
CA GLU A 136 9.78 0.92 8.62
C GLU A 136 10.17 0.47 7.21
N LYS A 137 11.45 0.17 7.00
CA LYS A 137 11.97 -0.37 5.75
C LYS A 137 12.25 -1.86 5.90
N PHE A 138 11.59 -2.66 5.07
CA PHE A 138 11.70 -4.10 5.05
C PHE A 138 12.44 -4.60 3.81
N THR A 139 13.00 -5.79 3.94
CA THR A 139 13.60 -6.56 2.84
C THR A 139 12.82 -7.86 2.66
N LYS A 140 12.55 -8.22 1.41
CA LYS A 140 11.87 -9.47 1.04
C LYS A 140 12.74 -10.66 1.45
N THR A 141 12.13 -11.68 2.02
CA THR A 141 12.79 -12.96 2.31
C THR A 141 12.80 -13.82 1.04
N SER A 142 13.98 -14.29 0.63
CA SER A 142 14.18 -15.02 -0.62
C SER A 142 13.85 -16.52 -0.55
N ASP A 143 13.65 -17.07 0.64
CA ASP A 143 13.51 -18.51 0.92
C ASP A 143 12.09 -18.92 1.31
N GLY A 144 11.12 -17.99 1.25
CA GLY A 144 9.77 -18.20 1.78
C GLY A 144 9.73 -18.48 3.29
N SER A 145 10.87 -18.38 3.99
CA SER A 145 11.04 -18.78 5.38
C SER A 145 11.06 -17.54 6.25
N VAL A 146 9.87 -17.05 6.58
CA VAL A 146 9.73 -16.21 7.76
C VAL A 146 10.02 -17.11 8.96
N LYS A 147 11.18 -16.94 9.59
CA LYS A 147 11.37 -17.45 10.95
C LYS A 147 10.42 -16.67 11.84
N ILE A 148 9.27 -17.26 12.12
CA ILE A 148 8.37 -16.77 13.17
C ILE A 148 9.19 -16.81 14.46
N PRO A 149 9.26 -15.69 15.22
CA PRO A 149 9.91 -15.71 16.53
C PRO A 149 9.36 -16.87 17.36
N ASP A 150 10.22 -17.58 18.11
CA ASP A 150 9.81 -18.72 18.92
C ASP A 150 8.54 -18.40 19.73
N MET A 151 7.45 -19.10 19.45
CA MET A 151 6.22 -18.88 20.21
C MET A 151 6.51 -19.22 21.68
N PRO A 152 6.06 -18.40 22.65
CA PRO A 152 6.08 -18.81 24.05
C PRO A 152 5.44 -20.19 24.16
N GLN A 153 6.13 -21.15 24.77
CA GLN A 153 5.55 -22.48 24.99
C GLN A 153 4.24 -22.30 25.76
N LEU A 154 3.14 -22.79 25.19
CA LEU A 154 1.86 -22.81 25.89
C LEU A 154 2.06 -23.58 27.20
N PRO A 155 1.55 -23.08 28.35
CA PRO A 155 1.63 -23.81 29.60
C PRO A 155 1.05 -25.21 29.40
N SER A 156 1.85 -26.24 29.63
CA SER A 156 1.43 -27.64 29.59
C SER A 156 0.51 -27.90 30.78
N GLY A 157 -0.79 -27.64 30.58
CA GLY A 157 -1.80 -27.75 31.63
C GLY A 157 -3.23 -27.59 31.13
N MET A 158 -3.52 -27.94 29.87
CA MET A 158 -4.91 -27.99 29.39
C MET A 158 -5.69 -28.96 30.31
N PRO A 159 -6.80 -28.51 30.92
CA PRO A 159 -7.69 -29.40 31.65
C PRO A 159 -8.17 -30.48 30.69
N LYS A 160 -7.89 -31.75 31.00
CA LYS A 160 -8.53 -32.86 30.31
C LYS A 160 -10.02 -32.77 30.66
N SER A 161 -10.85 -32.63 29.63
CA SER A 161 -12.31 -32.78 29.76
C SER A 161 -12.66 -34.18 30.25
#